data_AF-A0A7R9VRK2-F1
#
_entry.id   AF-A0A7R9VRK2-F1
#
_cell.length_a   1.000
_cell.length_b   1.000
_cell.length_c   1.000
_cell.angle_alpha   90.00
_cell.angle_beta   90.00
_cell.angle_gamma   90.00
#
_symmetry.space_group_name_H-M   'P 1'
#
loop_
_entity.id
_entity.type
_entity.pdbx_description
1 polymer ?
#
loop_
_entity_poly.entity_id
_entity_poly.type
_entity_poly.pdbx_seq_one_letter_code
_entity_poly.pdbx_strand_id
1 'polypeptide(L)'
;ISSLLLPLLLLLLQVTAVDLCQRVCVEPGVEFTPYYAGHVLGAAMFHTRIGAHTVLYTGDFNTSPERHLGPAVLPRGVRPDILISESTYATTLRDGRAARERD
;
A
#
# COMPACT_ATOMS: atom_id res chain seq x y z
N ILE A 1 31.87 0.75 -11.89
CA ILE A 1 30.72 0.44 -11.01
C ILE A 1 31.00 -0.95 -10.43
N SER A 2 31.01 -1.10 -9.10
CA SER A 2 31.31 -2.40 -8.44
C SER A 2 30.41 -3.52 -8.99
N SER A 3 30.94 -4.75 -9.11
CA SER A 3 30.19 -5.92 -9.59
C SER A 3 28.91 -6.21 -8.79
N LEU A 4 28.79 -5.67 -7.57
CA LEU A 4 27.61 -5.78 -6.70
C LEU A 4 26.50 -4.76 -7.04
N LEU A 5 26.83 -3.64 -7.67
CA LEU A 5 25.87 -2.57 -8.00
C LEU A 5 25.14 -2.82 -9.33
N LEU A 6 25.76 -3.56 -10.24
CA LEU A 6 25.19 -3.84 -11.57
C LEU A 6 23.87 -4.65 -11.50
N PRO A 7 23.76 -5.73 -10.71
CA PRO A 7 22.50 -6.48 -10.59
C PRO A 7 21.35 -5.63 -10.02
N LEU A 8 21.63 -4.78 -9.02
CA LEU A 8 20.64 -3.91 -8.42
C LEU A 8 20.13 -2.87 -9.43
N LEU A 9 21.03 -2.27 -10.22
CA LEU A 9 20.64 -1.32 -11.26
C LEU A 9 19.80 -1.98 -12.34
N LEU A 10 20.19 -3.19 -12.79
CA LEU A 10 19.42 -3.95 -13.77
C LEU A 10 18.01 -4.29 -13.26
N LEU A 11 17.86 -4.61 -11.97
CA LEU A 11 16.56 -4.85 -11.35
C LEU A 11 15.69 -3.59 -11.36
N LEU A 12 16.25 -2.44 -10.96
CA LEU A 12 15.50 -1.17 -10.93
C LEU A 12 15.02 -0.75 -12.32
N LEU A 13 15.78 -1.04 -13.38
CA LEU A 13 15.39 -0.76 -14.76
C LEU A 13 14.23 -1.63 -15.25
N GLN A 14 13.90 -2.72 -14.57
CA GLN A 14 12.75 -3.58 -14.88
C GLN A 14 11.47 -3.12 -14.17
N VAL A 15 11.56 -2.16 -13.25
CA VAL A 15 10.41 -1.66 -12.49
C VAL A 15 9.59 -0.71 -13.35
N THR A 16 8.28 -0.99 -13.44
CA THR A 16 7.32 -0.06 -14.05
C THR A 16 6.65 0.74 -12.93
N ALA A 17 6.74 2.07 -13.01
CA ALA A 17 6.05 2.95 -12.09
C ALA A 17 4.53 2.92 -12.36
N VAL A 18 3.74 3.00 -11.30
CA VAL A 18 2.28 3.01 -11.36
C VAL A 18 1.76 4.12 -10.44
N ASP A 19 0.82 4.91 -10.94
CA ASP A 19 0.22 6.00 -10.18
C ASP A 19 -0.88 5.49 -9.23
N LEU A 20 -1.10 6.23 -8.15
CA LEU A 20 -2.26 5.98 -7.27
C LEU A 20 -3.57 6.07 -8.06
N CYS A 21 -4.51 5.20 -7.72
CA CYS A 21 -5.81 5.05 -8.39
C CYS A 21 -5.74 4.65 -9.87
N GLN A 22 -4.55 4.38 -10.43
CA GLN A 22 -4.41 3.85 -11.78
C GLN A 22 -4.81 2.36 -11.79
N ARG A 23 -5.77 2.00 -12.64
CA ARG A 23 -6.07 0.59 -12.90
C ARG A 23 -5.05 0.03 -13.89
N VAL A 24 -4.35 -1.03 -13.51
CA VAL A 24 -3.36 -1.72 -14.33
C VAL A 24 -3.84 -3.14 -14.60
N CYS A 25 -3.93 -3.50 -15.89
CA CYS A 25 -4.17 -4.86 -16.32
C CYS A 25 -2.81 -5.54 -16.55
N VAL A 26 -2.52 -6.60 -15.79
CA VAL A 26 -1.27 -7.35 -15.90
C VAL A 26 -1.37 -8.38 -17.00
N GLU A 27 -2.49 -9.10 -17.02
CA GLU A 27 -2.83 -10.13 -17.99
C GLU A 27 -4.36 -10.35 -18.00
N PRO A 28 -4.93 -11.08 -18.98
CA PRO A 28 -6.36 -11.33 -19.03
C PRO A 28 -6.90 -11.95 -17.74
N GLY A 29 -7.76 -11.20 -17.04
CA GLY A 29 -8.36 -11.64 -15.77
C GLY A 29 -7.58 -11.26 -14.52
N VAL A 30 -6.44 -10.58 -14.64
CA VAL A 30 -5.66 -10.07 -13.51
C VAL A 30 -5.44 -8.56 -13.67
N GLU A 31 -6.04 -7.78 -12.78
CA GLU A 31 -5.83 -6.35 -12.71
C GLU A 31 -5.63 -5.89 -11.26
N PHE A 32 -4.96 -4.76 -11.06
CA PHE A 32 -4.88 -4.15 -9.75
C PHE A 32 -5.07 -2.63 -9.83
N THR A 33 -5.37 -2.04 -8.68
CA THR A 33 -5.43 -0.60 -8.49
C THR A 33 -4.78 -0.26 -7.14
N PRO A 34 -3.69 0.52 -7.11
CA PRO A 34 -3.08 0.95 -5.87
C PRO A 34 -3.87 2.12 -5.27
N TYR A 35 -4.04 2.09 -3.94
CA TYR A 35 -4.73 3.12 -3.16
C TYR A 35 -3.83 3.59 -2.03
N TYR A 36 -3.95 4.84 -1.62
CA TYR A 36 -3.04 5.44 -0.63
C TYR A 36 -3.15 4.76 0.75
N ALA A 37 -2.02 4.34 1.33
CA ALA A 37 -1.98 3.62 2.61
C ALA A 37 -1.66 4.51 3.83
N GLY A 38 -1.31 5.79 3.63
CA GLY A 38 -0.78 6.63 4.72
C GLY A 38 0.66 6.25 5.02
N HIS A 39 0.92 5.66 6.19
CA HIS A 39 2.17 5.06 6.70
C HIS A 39 3.50 5.76 6.36
N VAL A 40 3.95 5.73 5.10
CA VAL A 40 5.11 6.47 4.58
C VAL A 40 4.79 7.11 3.22
N LEU A 41 5.59 8.08 2.78
CA LEU A 41 5.45 8.66 1.44
C LEU A 41 5.52 7.56 0.36
N GLY A 42 4.50 7.49 -0.49
CA GLY A 42 4.38 6.48 -1.54
C GLY A 42 3.78 5.14 -1.10
N ALA A 43 3.43 4.94 0.17
CA ALA A 43 2.80 3.71 0.63
C ALA A 43 1.43 3.49 -0.03
N ALA A 44 1.20 2.27 -0.51
CA ALA A 44 -0.01 1.91 -1.22
C ALA A 44 -0.56 0.54 -0.81
N MET A 45 -1.87 0.47 -0.67
CA MET A 45 -2.66 -0.76 -0.61
C MET A 45 -3.02 -1.17 -2.03
N PHE A 46 -2.95 -2.46 -2.35
CA PHE A 46 -3.25 -2.97 -3.69
C PHE A 46 -4.59 -3.71 -3.68
N HIS A 47 -5.57 -3.16 -4.39
CA HIS A 47 -6.82 -3.84 -4.66
C HIS A 47 -6.70 -4.58 -5.99
N THR A 48 -6.58 -5.90 -5.90
CA THR A 48 -6.33 -6.79 -7.04
C THR A 48 -7.57 -7.60 -7.34
N ARG A 49 -7.96 -7.67 -8.61
CA ARG A 49 -9.02 -8.55 -9.11
C ARG A 49 -8.40 -9.69 -9.90
N ILE A 50 -8.77 -10.91 -9.54
CA ILE A 50 -8.32 -12.16 -10.18
C ILE A 50 -9.59 -12.95 -10.54
N GLY A 51 -9.92 -12.97 -11.83
CA GLY A 51 -11.18 -13.51 -12.32
C GLY A 51 -12.39 -12.79 -11.71
N ALA A 52 -13.17 -13.53 -10.93
CA ALA A 52 -14.35 -13.03 -10.22
C ALA A 52 -14.06 -12.60 -8.77
N HIS A 53 -12.85 -12.81 -8.28
CA HIS A 53 -12.48 -12.52 -6.89
C HIS A 53 -11.64 -11.26 -6.76
N THR A 54 -11.73 -10.64 -5.59
CA THR A 54 -11.03 -9.42 -5.23
C THR A 54 -10.25 -9.59 -3.93
N VAL A 55 -9.01 -9.12 -3.93
CA VAL A 55 -8.10 -9.14 -2.79
C VAL A 55 -7.65 -7.71 -2.51
N LEU A 56 -7.70 -7.29 -1.26
CA LEU A 56 -7.00 -6.09 -0.81
C LEU A 56 -5.78 -6.51 0.02
N TYR A 57 -4.59 -6.24 -0.49
CA TYR A 57 -3.35 -6.33 0.27
C TYR A 57 -2.98 -4.93 0.77
N THR A 58 -2.91 -4.74 2.09
CA THR A 58 -2.72 -3.40 2.66
C THR A 58 -1.26 -2.95 2.69
N GLY A 59 -0.32 -3.89 2.77
CA GLY A 59 1.00 -3.57 3.31
C GLY A 59 0.87 -2.98 4.72
N ASP A 60 1.82 -2.14 5.11
CA ASP A 60 1.71 -1.33 6.32
C ASP A 60 0.86 -0.10 6.04
N PHE A 61 -0.16 0.14 6.86
CA PHE A 61 -1.12 1.22 6.65
C PHE A 61 -1.40 1.98 7.94
N ASN A 62 -1.70 3.26 7.81
CA ASN A 62 -2.07 4.09 8.95
C ASN A 62 -3.41 4.76 8.68
N THR A 63 -4.42 4.46 9.50
CA THR A 63 -5.76 5.06 9.42
C THR A 63 -5.87 6.39 10.16
N SER A 64 -4.83 6.78 10.90
CA SER A 64 -4.75 8.07 11.60
C SER A 64 -3.86 9.05 10.82
N PRO A 65 -4.33 10.29 10.57
CA PRO A 65 -3.53 11.29 9.85
C PRO A 65 -2.31 11.75 10.67
N GLU A 66 -1.18 11.88 9.98
CA GLU A 66 0.06 12.45 10.52
C GLU A 66 0.25 13.90 10.07
N ARG A 67 1.38 14.55 10.43
CA ARG A 67 1.63 15.96 10.05
C ARG A 67 1.66 16.15 8.53
N HIS A 68 2.24 15.19 7.83
CA HIS A 68 2.57 15.28 6.40
C HIS A 68 1.95 14.15 5.58
N LEU A 69 1.26 13.21 6.23
CA LEU A 69 0.59 12.07 5.58
C LEU A 69 -0.87 12.05 5.98
N GLY A 70 -1.74 11.81 5.00
CA GLY A 70 -3.15 11.54 5.25
C GLY A 70 -3.36 10.13 5.81
N PRO A 71 -4.58 9.79 6.23
CA PRO A 71 -4.92 8.41 6.56
C PRO A 71 -4.96 7.55 5.29
N ALA A 72 -4.92 6.23 5.44
CA ALA A 72 -5.23 5.28 4.38
C ALA A 72 -6.62 5.59 3.77
N VAL A 73 -6.74 5.56 2.44
CA VAL A 73 -7.98 5.90 1.71
C VAL A 73 -8.35 4.80 0.73
N LEU A 74 -9.60 4.34 0.80
CA LEU A 74 -10.23 3.48 -0.21
C LEU A 74 -11.50 4.16 -0.77
N PRO A 75 -11.78 4.05 -2.08
CA PRO A 75 -13.02 4.55 -2.65
C PRO A 75 -14.26 3.92 -2.00
N ARG A 76 -15.32 4.73 -1.86
CA ARG A 76 -16.62 4.26 -1.36
C ARG A 76 -17.13 3.14 -2.28
N GLY A 77 -17.36 1.96 -1.73
CA GLY A 77 -17.87 0.80 -2.46
C GLY A 77 -16.84 -0.29 -2.75
N VAL A 78 -15.54 -0.07 -2.48
CA VAL A 78 -14.56 -1.17 -2.51
C VAL A 78 -14.86 -2.13 -1.37
N ARG A 79 -15.19 -3.38 -1.70
CA ARG A 79 -15.43 -4.48 -0.76
C ARG A 79 -14.69 -5.72 -1.27
N PRO A 80 -13.46 -5.97 -0.80
CA PRO A 80 -12.70 -7.13 -1.24
C PRO A 80 -13.30 -8.41 -0.66
N ASP A 81 -13.23 -9.50 -1.41
CA ASP A 81 -13.57 -10.84 -0.92
C ASP A 81 -12.56 -11.31 0.12
N ILE A 82 -11.29 -10.93 -0.05
CA ILE A 82 -10.18 -11.29 0.83
C ILE A 82 -9.42 -10.04 1.26
N LEU A 83 -9.22 -9.88 2.56
CA LEU A 83 -8.35 -8.85 3.15
C LEU A 83 -7.06 -9.51 3.67
N ILE A 84 -5.92 -9.06 3.17
CA ILE A 84 -4.60 -9.40 3.71
C ILE A 84 -4.06 -8.14 4.37
N SER A 85 -4.10 -8.11 5.70
CA SER A 85 -3.69 -6.98 6.53
C SER A 85 -2.45 -7.31 7.35
N GLU A 86 -1.63 -6.30 7.60
CA GLU A 86 -0.67 -6.36 8.70
C GLU A 86 -1.39 -6.42 10.06
N SER A 87 -0.64 -6.80 11.10
CA SER A 87 -1.13 -6.83 12.49
C SER A 87 -0.05 -6.33 13.47
N THR A 88 0.77 -5.35 13.07
CA THR A 88 1.97 -4.92 13.79
C THR A 88 1.72 -4.61 15.27
N TYR A 89 0.62 -3.93 15.58
CA TYR A 89 0.29 -3.60 16.98
C TYR A 89 -0.63 -4.62 17.64
N ALA A 90 -1.35 -5.46 16.87
CA ALA A 90 -2.32 -6.45 17.35
C ALA A 90 -3.21 -5.95 18.51
N THR A 91 -2.84 -6.22 19.75
CA THR A 91 -3.56 -5.89 20.98
C THR A 91 -3.07 -4.61 21.67
N THR A 92 -1.99 -4.00 21.19
CA THR A 92 -1.39 -2.78 21.75
C THR A 92 -2.20 -1.56 21.35
N LEU A 93 -2.73 -0.84 22.34
CA LEU A 93 -3.38 0.44 22.13
C LEU A 93 -2.33 1.54 21.95
N ARG A 94 -2.53 2.36 20.92
CA ARG A 94 -1.66 3.49 20.60
C ARG A 94 -2.24 4.77 21.19
N ASP A 95 -1.43 5.51 21.94
CA ASP A 95 -1.81 6.85 22.39
C ASP A 95 -2.12 7.77 21.21
N GLY A 96 -3.02 8.71 21.45
CA GLY A 96 -3.38 9.73 20.49
C GLY A 96 -2.16 10.53 20.05
N ARG A 97 -2.12 10.91 18.77
CA ARG A 97 -0.99 11.66 18.18
C ARG A 97 -0.61 12.90 19.00
N ALA A 98 -1.58 13.66 19.50
CA ALA A 98 -1.33 14.85 20.29
C ALA A 98 -0.63 14.58 21.63
N ALA A 99 -0.79 13.40 22.23
CA ALA A 99 -0.03 13.01 23.42
C ALA A 99 1.42 12.73 23.04
N ARG A 100 1.63 11.94 21.98
CA ARG A 100 2.98 11.57 21.50
C ARG A 100 3.83 12.71 20.99
N GLU A 101 3.21 13.76 20.47
CA GLU A 101 3.94 14.94 19.96
C GLU A 101 4.29 15.93 21.08
N ARG A 102 3.77 15.74 22.30
CA ARG A 102 4.09 16.60 23.46
C ARG A 102 5.27 16.07 24.28
N ASP A 103 5.47 14.76 24.25
CA ASP A 103 6.63 14.08 24.84
C ASP A 103 7.86 14.24 23.94
#